data_AF-A0A7V5CKX6-F1
#
_entry.id   AF-A0A7V5CKX6-F1
#
_cell.length_a   1.000
_cell.length_b   1.000
_cell.length_c   1.000
_cell.angle_alpha   90.00
_cell.angle_beta   90.00
_cell.angle_gamma   90.00
#
_symmetry.space_group_name_H-M   'P 1'
#
loop_
_entity.id
_entity.type
_entity.pdbx_description
1 polymer ?
#
loop_
_entity_poly.entity_id
_entity_poly.type
_entity_poly.pdbx_seq_one_letter_code
_entity_poly.pdbx_strand_id
1 'polypeptide(L)'
;MIRHHFNWKRLGGIGVIACNPDGSGSRLLIHLEPGSINKEIIVEFLVKLHREIDGPVDLLWDGLPAYKSAVVREHVSQNKEWLEIHRFPAYAPELNPVEYLWSSVKDKDVANFCSDTLHQVEHKVRQAIHRIDAEQQIIRGFILASISAVYAQETVNISVPGSITYNVFDTGSSTRGFPNPTTISFTDARLLASNALRISMRADTASFTGPNGVAIPASCISWSTSSAQGGTGSNGTLSSTSYTQVFQSNLNPASGSVDITWTLSTPPGGIRSGVYSIAVHWELRSVAP
;
A
#
# COMPACT_ATOMS: atom_id res chain seq x y z
N MET A 1 20.30 7.36 -35.89
CA MET A 1 18.87 7.55 -35.56
C MET A 1 18.11 6.34 -36.09
N ILE A 2 17.70 5.40 -35.23
CA ILE A 2 16.88 4.25 -35.65
C ILE A 2 15.42 4.71 -35.64
N ARG A 3 14.82 4.87 -36.82
CA ARG A 3 13.37 5.06 -36.97
C ARG A 3 12.72 3.68 -37.08
N HIS A 4 12.16 3.19 -35.98
CA HIS A 4 11.39 1.94 -35.98
C HIS A 4 9.90 2.28 -35.97
N HIS A 5 9.12 1.64 -36.85
CA HIS A 5 7.66 1.73 -36.81
C HIS A 5 7.14 0.80 -35.70
N PHE A 6 6.31 1.31 -34.79
CA PHE A 6 5.80 0.61 -33.60
C PHE A 6 4.70 -0.44 -33.91
N ASN A 7 4.80 -1.19 -35.00
CA ASN A 7 3.88 -2.30 -35.32
C ASN A 7 4.38 -3.63 -34.74
N TRP A 8 4.60 -3.67 -33.43
CA TRP A 8 5.04 -4.89 -32.75
C TRP A 8 3.87 -5.87 -32.70
N LYS A 9 4.07 -7.07 -33.27
CA LYS A 9 3.19 -8.20 -32.99
C LYS A 9 3.33 -8.55 -31.51
N ARG A 10 2.22 -8.85 -30.84
CA ARG A 10 2.20 -9.15 -29.40
C ARG A 10 1.39 -10.40 -29.13
N LEU A 11 1.79 -11.13 -28.09
CA LEU A 11 1.09 -12.27 -27.56
C LEU A 11 0.55 -11.89 -26.18
N GLY A 12 -0.76 -11.86 -26.03
CA GLY A 12 -1.43 -11.68 -24.75
C GLY A 12 -1.55 -13.02 -24.03
N GLY A 13 -1.54 -12.98 -22.70
CA GLY A 13 -1.77 -14.15 -21.87
C GLY A 13 -2.73 -13.82 -20.74
N ILE A 14 -3.63 -14.74 -20.43
CA ILE A 14 -4.41 -14.77 -19.20
C ILE A 14 -4.16 -16.12 -18.52
N GLY A 15 -4.04 -16.11 -17.20
CA GLY A 15 -3.66 -17.31 -16.47
C GLY A 15 -4.17 -17.31 -15.04
N VAL A 16 -4.37 -18.51 -14.51
CA VAL A 16 -4.69 -18.78 -13.11
C VAL A 16 -3.77 -19.88 -12.60
N ILE A 17 -3.27 -19.69 -11.38
CA ILE A 17 -2.72 -20.78 -10.57
C ILE A 17 -3.88 -21.29 -9.72
N ALA A 18 -4.35 -22.51 -10.00
CA ALA A 18 -5.41 -23.15 -9.24
C ALA A 18 -4.80 -24.11 -8.22
N CYS A 19 -5.36 -24.20 -7.02
CA CYS A 19 -4.99 -25.18 -6.02
C CYS A 19 -6.20 -25.54 -5.14
N ASN A 20 -6.13 -26.68 -4.47
CA ASN A 20 -7.10 -27.04 -3.45
C ASN A 20 -6.97 -26.11 -2.22
N PRO A 21 -7.99 -26.03 -1.35
CA PRO A 21 -7.94 -25.19 -0.15
C PRO A 21 -6.77 -25.50 0.81
N ASP A 22 -6.26 -26.72 0.79
CA ASP A 22 -5.08 -27.15 1.56
C ASP A 22 -3.73 -26.85 0.86
N GLY A 23 -3.75 -26.18 -0.29
CA GLY A 23 -2.57 -25.89 -1.11
C GLY A 23 -2.01 -27.10 -1.88
N SER A 24 -2.74 -28.22 -1.94
CA SER A 24 -2.42 -29.37 -2.79
C SER A 24 -3.00 -29.21 -4.21
N GLY A 25 -2.61 -30.12 -5.11
CA GLY A 25 -3.17 -30.19 -6.47
C GLY A 25 -2.97 -28.91 -7.29
N SER A 26 -1.84 -28.21 -7.11
CA SER A 26 -1.60 -26.95 -7.80
C SER A 26 -1.44 -27.18 -9.30
N ARG A 27 -2.05 -26.35 -10.14
CA ARG A 27 -1.93 -26.44 -11.61
C ARG A 27 -2.07 -25.09 -12.28
N LEU A 28 -1.48 -24.98 -13.46
CA LEU A 28 -1.56 -23.79 -14.30
C LEU A 28 -2.67 -23.92 -15.35
N LEU A 29 -3.60 -22.96 -15.36
CA LEU A 29 -4.59 -22.82 -16.42
C LEU A 29 -4.28 -21.53 -17.18
N ILE A 30 -3.71 -21.65 -18.38
CA ILE A 30 -3.22 -20.52 -19.18
C ILE A 30 -3.89 -20.51 -20.56
N HIS A 31 -4.35 -19.34 -20.99
CA HIS A 31 -4.75 -19.06 -22.38
C HIS A 31 -3.84 -17.99 -22.96
N LEU A 32 -3.32 -18.25 -24.17
CA LEU A 32 -2.49 -17.33 -24.93
C LEU A 32 -3.26 -16.91 -26.18
N GLU A 33 -3.19 -15.63 -26.52
CA GLU A 33 -3.90 -15.05 -27.66
C GLU A 33 -2.99 -14.10 -28.45
N PRO A 34 -2.93 -14.20 -29.79
CA PRO A 34 -2.37 -13.14 -30.62
C PRO A 34 -3.11 -11.81 -30.38
N GLY A 35 -2.41 -10.80 -29.87
CA GLY A 35 -3.00 -9.50 -29.56
C GLY A 35 -3.19 -9.27 -28.06
N SER A 36 -4.25 -8.56 -27.68
CA SER A 36 -4.59 -8.28 -26.29
C SER A 36 -5.72 -9.17 -25.81
N ILE A 37 -5.64 -9.59 -24.56
CA ILE A 37 -6.79 -10.18 -23.86
C ILE A 37 -7.89 -9.13 -23.75
N ASN A 38 -9.06 -9.44 -24.29
CA ASN A 38 -10.26 -8.61 -24.23
C ASN A 38 -11.33 -9.27 -23.34
N LYS A 39 -12.47 -8.61 -23.20
CA LYS A 39 -13.58 -9.07 -22.34
C LYS A 39 -14.20 -10.38 -22.81
N GLU A 40 -14.23 -10.65 -24.12
CA GLU A 40 -14.72 -11.89 -24.71
C GLU A 40 -13.82 -13.07 -24.34
N ILE A 41 -12.50 -12.90 -24.49
CA ILE A 41 -11.49 -13.91 -24.12
C ILE A 41 -11.55 -14.19 -22.61
N ILE A 42 -11.80 -13.17 -21.78
CA ILE A 42 -11.97 -13.38 -20.33
C ILE A 42 -13.17 -14.27 -20.04
N VAL A 43 -14.32 -14.06 -20.68
CA VAL A 43 -15.50 -14.92 -20.50
C VAL A 43 -15.21 -16.34 -20.97
N GLU A 44 -14.60 -16.51 -22.15
CA GLU A 44 -14.20 -17.83 -22.63
C GLU A 44 -13.24 -18.53 -21.67
N PHE A 45 -12.31 -17.78 -21.08
CA PHE A 45 -11.38 -18.30 -20.08
C PHE A 45 -12.11 -18.75 -18.81
N LEU A 46 -13.10 -18.00 -18.31
CA LEU A 46 -13.91 -18.41 -17.15
C LEU A 46 -14.74 -19.67 -17.45
N VAL A 47 -15.28 -19.80 -18.67
CA VAL A 47 -15.98 -21.03 -19.09
C VAL A 47 -15.02 -22.23 -19.11
N LYS A 48 -13.78 -22.05 -19.60
CA LYS A 48 -12.75 -23.09 -19.56
C LYS A 48 -12.37 -23.43 -18.12
N LEU A 49 -12.19 -22.41 -17.26
CA LEU A 49 -11.89 -22.57 -15.85
C LEU A 49 -12.90 -23.47 -15.15
N HIS A 50 -14.20 -23.25 -15.38
CA HIS A 50 -15.27 -24.08 -14.82
C HIS A 50 -15.24 -25.53 -15.28
N ARG A 51 -14.82 -25.78 -16.53
CA ARG A 51 -14.70 -27.15 -17.06
C ARG A 51 -13.50 -27.89 -16.49
N GLU A 52 -12.44 -27.17 -16.19
CA GLU A 52 -11.20 -27.75 -15.69
C GLU A 52 -11.24 -27.96 -14.17
N ILE A 53 -11.94 -27.11 -13.42
CA ILE A 53 -12.02 -27.16 -11.95
C ILE A 53 -13.35 -27.74 -11.49
N ASP A 54 -13.27 -28.83 -10.74
CA ASP A 54 -14.43 -29.43 -10.08
C ASP A 54 -14.83 -28.62 -8.84
N GLY A 55 -16.07 -28.16 -8.81
CA GLY A 55 -16.69 -27.51 -7.64
C GLY A 55 -16.58 -25.98 -7.61
N PRO A 56 -16.98 -25.35 -6.49
CA PRO A 56 -16.91 -23.90 -6.33
C PRO A 56 -15.48 -23.37 -6.29
N VAL A 57 -15.30 -22.15 -6.81
CA VAL A 57 -14.01 -21.46 -6.96
C VAL A 57 -14.09 -20.06 -6.38
N ASP A 58 -13.19 -19.79 -5.44
CA ASP A 58 -12.81 -18.44 -5.03
C ASP A 58 -11.69 -17.93 -5.95
N LEU A 59 -12.03 -17.05 -6.88
CA LEU A 59 -11.08 -16.48 -7.83
C LEU A 59 -10.60 -15.10 -7.36
N LEU A 60 -9.32 -15.02 -7.02
CA LEU A 60 -8.63 -13.76 -6.73
C LEU A 60 -8.04 -13.19 -8.01
N TRP A 61 -8.39 -11.96 -8.37
CA TRP A 61 -7.80 -11.29 -9.54
C TRP A 61 -7.49 -9.80 -9.30
N ASP A 62 -6.68 -9.22 -10.17
CA ASP A 62 -6.16 -7.86 -10.04
C ASP A 62 -7.18 -6.76 -10.46
N GLY A 63 -6.67 -5.53 -10.57
CA GLY A 63 -7.45 -4.36 -10.94
C GLY A 63 -7.74 -4.18 -12.44
N LEU A 64 -7.44 -5.14 -13.32
CA LEU A 64 -7.50 -4.96 -14.79
C LEU A 64 -8.85 -4.37 -15.24
N PRO A 65 -8.86 -3.28 -16.04
CA PRO A 65 -10.11 -2.64 -16.46
C PRO A 65 -11.07 -3.56 -17.21
N ALA A 66 -10.56 -4.55 -17.95
CA ALA A 66 -11.38 -5.50 -18.71
C ALA A 66 -12.32 -6.33 -17.81
N TYR A 67 -11.91 -6.63 -16.57
CA TYR A 67 -12.74 -7.30 -15.56
C TYR A 67 -13.93 -6.44 -15.09
N LYS A 68 -13.93 -5.14 -15.39
CA LYS A 68 -15.03 -4.22 -15.03
C LYS A 68 -16.06 -4.09 -16.15
N SER A 69 -15.87 -4.72 -17.30
CA SER A 69 -16.81 -4.66 -18.41
C SER A 69 -18.17 -5.27 -18.06
N ALA A 70 -19.25 -4.76 -18.66
CA ALA A 70 -20.61 -5.24 -18.39
C ALA A 70 -20.76 -6.75 -18.69
N VAL A 71 -20.17 -7.20 -19.80
CA VAL A 71 -20.22 -8.61 -20.24
C VAL A 71 -19.56 -9.55 -19.21
N VAL A 72 -18.39 -9.18 -18.68
CA VAL A 72 -17.71 -9.99 -17.65
C VAL A 72 -18.50 -9.98 -16.34
N ARG A 73 -19.05 -8.83 -15.93
CA ARG A 73 -19.87 -8.74 -14.71
C ARG A 73 -21.16 -9.55 -14.81
N GLU A 74 -21.82 -9.51 -15.96
CA GLU A 74 -23.03 -10.28 -16.22
C GLU A 74 -22.73 -11.77 -16.16
N HIS A 75 -21.66 -12.22 -16.83
CA HIS A 75 -21.23 -13.62 -16.76
C HIS A 75 -20.95 -14.06 -15.31
N VAL A 76 -20.18 -13.29 -14.54
CA VAL A 76 -19.93 -13.60 -13.11
C VAL A 76 -21.25 -13.62 -12.32
N SER A 77 -22.17 -12.69 -12.57
CA SER A 77 -23.44 -12.63 -11.85
C SER A 77 -24.36 -13.82 -12.10
N GLN A 78 -24.27 -14.41 -13.30
CA GLN A 78 -25.04 -15.59 -13.71
C GLN A 78 -24.44 -16.90 -13.18
N ASN A 79 -23.21 -16.87 -12.66
CA ASN A 79 -22.43 -18.05 -12.27
C ASN A 79 -22.04 -18.02 -10.77
N LYS A 80 -22.80 -17.29 -9.94
CA LYS A 80 -22.50 -17.11 -8.50
C LYS A 80 -22.61 -18.40 -7.69
N GLU A 81 -23.24 -19.44 -8.22
CA GLU A 81 -23.36 -20.75 -7.60
C GLU A 81 -22.03 -21.50 -7.52
N TRP A 82 -21.08 -21.18 -8.40
CA TRP A 82 -19.76 -21.80 -8.40
C TRP A 82 -18.60 -20.80 -8.43
N LEU A 83 -18.81 -19.54 -8.81
CA LEU A 83 -17.74 -18.55 -8.95
C LEU A 83 -17.93 -17.38 -7.98
N GLU A 84 -17.04 -17.29 -7.00
CA GLU A 84 -16.89 -16.11 -6.15
C GLU A 84 -15.63 -15.34 -6.55
N ILE A 85 -15.71 -14.00 -6.58
CA ILE A 85 -14.66 -13.13 -7.08
C ILE A 85 -14.16 -12.22 -5.97
N HIS A 86 -12.86 -12.30 -5.69
CA HIS A 86 -12.15 -11.44 -4.76
C HIS A 86 -11.15 -10.57 -5.53
N ARG A 87 -10.91 -9.35 -5.04
CA ARG A 87 -9.98 -8.41 -5.67
C ARG A 87 -8.79 -8.14 -4.78
N PHE A 88 -7.60 -8.18 -5.36
CA PHE A 88 -6.41 -7.64 -4.70
C PHE A 88 -6.53 -6.11 -4.52
N PRO A 89 -5.86 -5.54 -3.50
CA PRO A 89 -5.63 -4.11 -3.41
C PRO A 89 -5.07 -3.53 -4.72
N ALA A 90 -5.43 -2.28 -5.00
CA ALA A 90 -4.89 -1.60 -6.19
C ALA A 90 -3.37 -1.45 -6.08
N TYR A 91 -2.67 -1.61 -7.20
CA TYR A 91 -1.21 -1.45 -7.31
C TYR A 91 -0.38 -2.40 -6.42
N ALA A 92 -0.89 -3.59 -6.12
CA ALA A 92 -0.18 -4.60 -5.31
C ALA A 92 0.11 -5.89 -6.11
N PRO A 93 0.92 -5.84 -7.19
CA PRO A 93 1.24 -7.01 -8.03
C PRO A 93 1.96 -8.12 -7.24
N GLU A 94 2.71 -7.77 -6.19
CA GLU A 94 3.39 -8.71 -5.29
C GLU A 94 2.42 -9.64 -4.55
N LEU A 95 1.14 -9.27 -4.46
CA LEU A 95 0.11 -10.11 -3.83
C LEU A 95 -0.50 -11.12 -4.80
N ASN A 96 -0.25 -10.99 -6.10
CA ASN A 96 -0.81 -11.87 -7.12
C ASN A 96 0.21 -12.96 -7.52
N PRO A 97 -0.01 -14.24 -7.15
CA PRO A 97 0.91 -15.34 -7.47
C PRO A 97 1.23 -15.46 -8.97
N VAL A 98 0.27 -15.09 -9.84
CA VAL A 98 0.45 -15.21 -11.29
C VAL A 98 1.49 -14.24 -11.85
N GLU A 99 1.76 -13.12 -11.15
CA GLU A 99 2.82 -12.18 -11.56
C GLU A 99 4.20 -12.80 -11.39
N TYR A 100 4.41 -13.67 -10.39
CA TYR A 100 5.66 -14.43 -10.23
C TYR A 100 5.84 -15.46 -11.35
N LEU A 101 4.75 -16.11 -11.77
CA LEU A 101 4.75 -16.98 -12.97
C LEU A 101 5.17 -16.18 -14.20
N TRP A 102 4.53 -15.04 -14.47
CA TRP A 102 4.85 -14.22 -15.63
C TRP A 102 6.26 -13.68 -15.60
N SER A 103 6.75 -13.26 -14.44
CA SER A 103 8.14 -12.82 -14.24
C SER A 103 9.10 -13.97 -14.53
N SER A 104 8.85 -15.17 -14.01
CA SER A 104 9.68 -16.34 -14.30
C SER A 104 9.74 -16.64 -15.80
N VAL A 105 8.59 -16.66 -16.49
CA VAL A 105 8.55 -16.95 -17.94
C VAL A 105 9.29 -15.86 -18.73
N LYS A 106 9.03 -14.58 -18.44
CA LYS A 106 9.64 -13.45 -19.15
C LYS A 106 11.14 -13.38 -18.92
N ASP A 107 11.58 -13.49 -17.68
CA ASP A 107 12.96 -13.20 -17.29
C ASP A 107 13.89 -14.40 -17.47
N LYS A 108 13.39 -15.63 -17.33
CA LYS A 108 14.23 -16.83 -17.40
C LYS A 108 14.11 -17.56 -18.73
N ASP A 109 12.91 -17.65 -19.29
CA ASP A 109 12.65 -18.53 -20.43
C ASP A 109 12.60 -17.78 -21.77
N VAL A 110 12.13 -16.53 -21.77
CA VAL A 110 11.93 -15.71 -22.98
C VAL A 110 12.94 -14.55 -23.08
N ALA A 111 13.67 -14.24 -22.00
CA ALA A 111 14.67 -13.19 -22.01
C ALA A 111 15.71 -13.42 -23.11
N ASN A 112 15.95 -12.38 -23.92
CA ASN A 112 16.87 -12.41 -25.06
C ASN A 112 16.53 -13.42 -26.16
N PHE A 113 15.31 -13.98 -26.17
CA PHE A 113 14.86 -14.85 -27.24
C PHE A 113 14.49 -14.03 -28.48
N CYS A 114 15.34 -14.08 -29.51
CA CYS A 114 15.06 -13.46 -30.81
C CYS A 114 14.21 -14.41 -31.66
N SER A 115 12.93 -14.07 -31.84
CA SER A 115 11.99 -14.82 -32.68
C SER A 115 11.65 -14.08 -33.96
N ASP A 116 11.52 -14.81 -35.06
CA ASP A 116 11.03 -14.26 -36.34
C ASP A 116 9.51 -14.22 -36.42
N THR A 117 8.83 -15.04 -35.60
CA THR A 117 7.37 -15.19 -35.64
C THR A 117 6.75 -15.24 -34.25
N LEU A 118 5.50 -14.80 -34.16
CA LEU A 118 4.72 -14.87 -32.91
C LEU A 118 4.49 -16.31 -32.45
N HIS A 119 4.38 -17.26 -33.39
CA HIS A 119 4.22 -18.67 -33.10
C HIS A 119 5.45 -19.27 -32.37
N GLN A 120 6.66 -18.81 -32.70
CA GLN A 120 7.87 -19.22 -31.97
C GLN A 120 7.85 -18.70 -30.53
N VAL A 121 7.38 -17.46 -30.32
CA VAL A 121 7.20 -16.91 -28.97
C VAL A 121 6.17 -17.72 -28.20
N GLU A 122 5.01 -17.99 -28.79
CA GLU A 122 3.96 -18.80 -28.17
C GLU A 122 4.47 -20.19 -27.80
N HIS A 123 5.18 -20.86 -28.72
CA HIS A 123 5.76 -22.17 -28.46
C HIS A 123 6.76 -22.13 -27.28
N LYS A 124 7.61 -21.10 -27.24
CA LYS A 124 8.58 -20.93 -26.14
C LYS A 124 7.89 -20.68 -24.80
N VAL A 125 6.86 -19.84 -24.77
CA VAL A 125 6.04 -19.58 -23.58
C VAL A 125 5.34 -20.85 -23.11
N ARG A 126 4.77 -21.65 -24.03
CA ARG A 126 4.14 -22.94 -23.70
C ARG A 126 5.15 -23.94 -23.14
N GLN A 127 6.36 -24.03 -23.69
CA GLN A 127 7.42 -24.86 -23.14
C GLN A 127 7.79 -24.45 -21.70
N ALA A 128 7.90 -23.15 -21.43
CA ALA A 128 8.18 -22.63 -20.09
C ALA A 128 7.05 -22.98 -19.11
N ILE A 129 5.79 -22.78 -19.51
CA ILE A 129 4.62 -23.14 -18.71
C ILE A 129 4.60 -24.64 -18.42
N HIS A 130 4.82 -25.50 -19.42
CA HIS A 130 4.88 -26.96 -19.21
C HIS A 130 5.98 -27.38 -18.25
N ARG A 131 7.16 -26.76 -18.33
CA ARG A 131 8.26 -27.01 -17.38
C ARG A 131 7.87 -26.63 -15.95
N ILE A 132 7.25 -25.46 -15.77
CA ILE A 132 6.80 -24.98 -14.45
C ILE A 132 5.69 -25.87 -13.91
N ASP A 133 4.72 -26.26 -14.75
CA ASP A 133 3.57 -27.08 -14.35
C ASP A 133 3.98 -28.50 -13.94
N ALA A 134 5.04 -29.03 -14.54
CA ALA A 134 5.65 -30.31 -14.16
C ALA A 134 6.32 -30.28 -12.77
N GLU A 135 6.61 -29.10 -12.21
CA GLU A 135 7.32 -28.92 -10.94
C GLU A 135 6.45 -28.23 -9.89
N GLN A 136 5.67 -29.02 -9.14
CA GLN A 136 4.75 -28.52 -8.09
C GLN A 136 5.40 -27.58 -7.07
N GLN A 137 6.69 -27.77 -6.76
CA GLN A 137 7.41 -26.90 -5.82
C GLN A 137 7.60 -25.48 -6.36
N ILE A 138 7.71 -25.30 -7.68
CA ILE A 138 7.80 -23.97 -8.30
C ILE A 138 6.46 -23.24 -8.16
N ILE A 139 5.36 -23.91 -8.51
CA ILE A 139 4.01 -23.31 -8.39
C ILE A 139 3.73 -22.91 -6.94
N ARG A 140 4.00 -23.82 -5.99
CA ARG A 140 3.89 -23.53 -4.55
C ARG A 140 4.78 -22.38 -4.12
N GLY A 141 5.99 -22.28 -4.67
CA GLY A 141 6.89 -21.15 -4.43
C GLY A 141 6.28 -19.81 -4.81
N PHE A 142 5.54 -19.71 -5.92
CA PHE A 142 4.84 -18.47 -6.32
C PHE A 142 3.74 -18.08 -5.33
N ILE A 143 2.96 -19.07 -4.87
CA ILE A 143 1.92 -18.85 -3.86
C ILE A 143 2.57 -18.37 -2.55
N LEU A 144 3.59 -19.06 -2.06
CA LEU A 144 4.30 -18.70 -0.83
C LEU A 144 4.98 -17.32 -0.91
N ALA A 145 5.52 -16.95 -2.08
CA ALA A 145 6.10 -15.62 -2.29
C ALA A 145 5.05 -14.51 -2.14
N SER A 146 3.86 -14.70 -2.73
CA SER A 146 2.76 -13.73 -2.59
C SER A 146 2.24 -13.62 -1.15
N ILE A 147 2.17 -14.74 -0.43
CA ILE A 147 1.79 -14.77 0.99
C ILE A 147 2.86 -14.06 1.82
N SER A 148 4.14 -14.27 1.52
CA SER A 148 5.24 -13.58 2.20
C SER A 148 5.18 -12.07 1.95
N ALA A 149 4.74 -11.63 0.77
CA ALA A 149 4.51 -10.22 0.49
C ALA A 149 3.37 -9.63 1.35
N VAL A 150 2.31 -10.39 1.65
CA VAL A 150 1.28 -9.99 2.64
C VAL A 150 1.91 -9.78 4.02
N TYR A 151 2.75 -10.72 4.47
CA TYR A 151 3.42 -10.62 5.76
C TYR A 151 4.52 -9.54 5.81
N ALA A 152 5.02 -9.11 4.65
CA ALA A 152 5.95 -7.99 4.53
C ALA A 152 5.25 -6.63 4.53
N GLN A 153 3.91 -6.57 4.37
CA GLN A 153 3.19 -5.32 4.53
C GLN A 153 3.16 -4.93 6.01
N GLU A 154 3.88 -3.87 6.32
CA GLU A 154 3.83 -3.27 7.64
C GLU A 154 2.48 -2.57 7.85
N THR A 155 1.82 -2.85 8.97
CA THR A 155 0.50 -2.30 9.29
C THR A 155 0.49 -1.72 10.70
N VAL A 156 -0.32 -0.69 10.93
CA VAL A 156 -0.52 -0.07 12.24
C VAL A 156 -1.83 0.72 12.28
N ASN A 157 -2.56 0.63 13.38
CA ASN A 157 -3.69 1.51 13.69
C ASN A 157 -3.17 2.71 14.49
N ILE A 158 -3.38 3.94 14.01
CA ILE A 158 -2.90 5.16 14.70
C ILE A 158 -4.06 6.10 15.07
N SER A 159 -3.95 6.70 16.25
CA SER A 159 -4.77 7.83 16.69
C SER A 159 -3.88 9.06 16.87
N VAL A 160 -4.18 10.12 16.12
CA VAL A 160 -3.52 11.43 16.18
C VAL A 160 -4.56 12.54 16.26
N PRO A 161 -4.25 13.71 16.84
CA PRO A 161 -5.17 14.84 16.85
C PRO A 161 -5.46 15.35 15.42
N GLY A 162 -6.71 15.76 15.17
CA GLY A 162 -7.08 16.40 13.91
C GLY A 162 -6.67 17.88 13.80
N SER A 163 -6.69 18.63 14.91
CA SER A 163 -6.26 20.03 14.96
C SER A 163 -5.88 20.43 16.39
N ILE A 164 -4.96 21.40 16.53
CA ILE A 164 -4.58 21.98 17.82
C ILE A 164 -5.10 23.41 17.87
N THR A 165 -5.74 23.78 18.99
CA THR A 165 -6.33 25.11 19.18
C THR A 165 -5.69 25.85 20.35
N TYR A 166 -5.41 27.14 20.20
CA TYR A 166 -4.86 28.02 21.23
C TYR A 166 -5.84 29.16 21.49
N ASN A 167 -6.27 29.29 22.75
CA ASN A 167 -7.10 30.40 23.21
C ASN A 167 -6.21 31.43 23.90
N VAL A 168 -5.79 32.44 23.15
CA VAL A 168 -4.87 33.48 23.63
C VAL A 168 -5.69 34.55 24.33
N PHE A 169 -5.44 34.74 25.63
CA PHE A 169 -6.05 35.81 26.43
C PHE A 169 -5.02 36.87 26.82
N ASP A 170 -3.85 36.43 27.29
CA ASP A 170 -2.72 37.29 27.61
C ASP A 170 -1.68 37.22 26.49
N THR A 171 -1.49 38.34 25.78
CA THR A 171 -0.56 38.43 24.65
C THR A 171 0.90 38.56 25.08
N GLY A 172 1.17 38.79 26.37
CA GLY A 172 2.52 38.85 26.93
C GLY A 172 3.07 37.51 27.41
N SER A 173 2.24 36.46 27.42
CA SER A 173 2.56 35.16 27.98
C SER A 173 2.39 34.02 26.97
N SER A 174 3.06 32.88 27.22
CA SER A 174 2.83 31.69 26.41
C SER A 174 1.45 31.09 26.66
N THR A 175 0.88 30.48 25.63
CA THR A 175 -0.48 29.89 25.67
C THR A 175 -0.39 28.38 25.48
N ARG A 176 -1.10 27.61 26.31
CA ARG A 176 -1.20 26.14 26.13
C ARG A 176 -2.21 25.81 25.03
N GLY A 177 -1.88 24.85 24.18
CA GLY A 177 -2.78 24.35 23.14
C GLY A 177 -3.77 23.32 23.70
N PHE A 178 -4.89 23.12 23.02
CA PHE A 178 -5.93 22.13 23.32
C PHE A 178 -6.10 21.18 22.12
N PRO A 179 -6.32 19.86 22.33
CA PRO A 179 -6.47 19.18 23.62
C PRO A 179 -5.18 19.11 24.45
N ASN A 180 -5.31 19.10 25.78
CA ASN A 180 -4.16 19.05 26.70
C ASN A 180 -4.42 18.07 27.87
N PRO A 181 -3.65 16.97 28.01
CA PRO A 181 -2.67 16.52 27.02
C PRO A 181 -3.36 16.09 25.72
N THR A 182 -2.63 16.18 24.62
CA THR A 182 -2.99 15.47 23.39
C THR A 182 -2.30 14.11 23.42
N THR A 183 -3.05 13.02 23.50
CA THR A 183 -2.47 11.68 23.44
C THR A 183 -2.37 11.20 22.00
N ILE A 184 -1.16 10.80 21.58
CA ILE A 184 -0.96 9.99 20.38
C ILE A 184 -0.87 8.53 20.83
N SER A 185 -1.52 7.64 20.10
CA SER A 185 -1.41 6.21 20.35
C SER A 185 -1.44 5.40 19.07
N PHE A 186 -0.89 4.20 19.15
CA PHE A 186 -1.03 3.21 18.10
C PHE A 186 -1.26 1.81 18.68
N THR A 187 -1.95 0.97 17.91
CA THR A 187 -2.22 -0.43 18.22
C THR A 187 -2.06 -1.30 16.98
N ASP A 188 -2.04 -2.62 17.17
CA ASP A 188 -1.96 -3.61 16.10
C ASP A 188 -0.80 -3.37 15.13
N ALA A 189 0.31 -2.84 15.65
CA ALA A 189 1.51 -2.64 14.86
C ALA A 189 2.11 -4.01 14.48
N ARG A 190 2.30 -4.20 13.18
CA ARG A 190 3.02 -5.33 12.58
C ARG A 190 4.06 -4.72 11.67
N LEU A 191 5.28 -4.61 12.16
CA LEU A 191 6.42 -4.07 11.41
C LEU A 191 7.38 -5.20 11.03
N LEU A 192 8.29 -4.92 10.10
CA LEU A 192 9.42 -5.81 9.83
C LEU A 192 10.23 -6.04 11.11
N ALA A 193 10.81 -7.23 11.21
CA ALA A 193 11.55 -7.64 12.40
C ALA A 193 12.66 -6.64 12.74
N SER A 194 12.74 -6.29 14.02
CA SER A 194 13.68 -5.33 14.60
C SER A 194 13.49 -3.87 14.17
N ASN A 195 12.40 -3.51 13.49
CA ASN A 195 12.06 -2.12 13.25
C ASN A 195 11.28 -1.51 14.43
N ALA A 196 11.36 -0.18 14.56
CA ALA A 196 10.52 0.64 15.42
C ALA A 196 9.57 1.51 14.58
N LEU A 197 8.46 1.94 15.17
CA LEU A 197 7.61 2.98 14.63
C LEU A 197 8.14 4.35 15.05
N ARG A 198 8.44 5.21 14.08
CA ARG A 198 8.74 6.63 14.29
C ARG A 198 7.53 7.46 13.87
N ILE A 199 7.07 8.31 14.79
CA ILE A 199 6.01 9.29 14.55
C ILE A 199 6.65 10.67 14.59
N SER A 200 6.50 11.40 13.48
CA SER A 200 7.02 12.76 13.32
C SER A 200 5.91 13.70 12.86
N MET A 201 6.11 15.00 13.04
CA MET A 201 5.16 16.02 12.60
C MET A 201 5.86 17.19 11.91
N ARG A 202 5.12 17.89 11.06
CA ARG A 202 5.48 19.20 10.51
C ARG A 202 4.26 20.11 10.40
N ALA A 203 4.49 21.41 10.32
CA ALA A 203 3.44 22.35 9.94
C ALA A 203 3.14 22.25 8.44
N ASP A 204 1.87 22.40 8.06
CA ASP A 204 1.46 22.49 6.65
C ASP A 204 1.98 23.76 5.97
N THR A 205 2.15 24.84 6.75
CA THR A 205 2.57 26.15 6.27
C THR A 205 3.64 26.76 7.16
N ALA A 206 4.47 27.65 6.60
CA ALA A 206 5.52 28.35 7.34
C ALA A 206 4.97 29.30 8.41
N SER A 207 3.73 29.77 8.24
CA SER A 207 3.04 30.61 9.20
C SER A 207 1.54 30.35 9.13
N PHE A 208 0.89 30.38 10.28
CA PHE A 208 -0.56 30.30 10.40
C PHE A 208 -1.11 31.70 10.69
N THR A 209 -2.31 31.98 10.18
CA THR A 209 -2.93 33.29 10.35
C THR A 209 -3.90 33.30 11.53
N GLY A 210 -3.77 34.32 12.37
CA GLY A 210 -4.71 34.57 13.45
C GLY A 210 -5.95 35.36 13.04
N PRO A 211 -6.83 35.65 14.01
CA PRO A 211 -7.93 36.59 13.81
C PRO A 211 -7.39 37.95 13.29
N ASN A 212 -7.82 38.36 12.10
CA ASN A 212 -7.38 39.56 11.36
C ASN A 212 -6.02 39.48 10.63
N GLY A 213 -5.48 38.28 10.38
CA GLY A 213 -4.45 38.08 9.34
C GLY A 213 -2.99 38.30 9.75
N VAL A 214 -2.69 38.45 11.04
CA VAL A 214 -1.29 38.44 11.51
C VAL A 214 -0.73 37.02 11.34
N ALA A 215 0.33 36.89 10.55
CA ALA A 215 1.02 35.64 10.32
C ALA A 215 1.94 35.32 11.51
N ILE A 216 1.70 34.16 12.14
CA ILE A 216 2.53 33.64 13.23
C ILE A 216 3.40 32.52 12.68
N PRO A 217 4.73 32.59 12.82
CA PRO A 217 5.61 31.52 12.40
C PRO A 217 5.27 30.20 13.10
N ALA A 218 5.31 29.10 12.35
CA ALA A 218 5.13 27.76 12.93
C ALA A 218 6.14 27.48 14.05
N SER A 219 7.34 28.05 13.98
CA SER A 219 8.39 27.92 14.99
C SER A 219 8.06 28.55 16.34
N CYS A 220 6.98 29.33 16.46
CA CYS A 220 6.45 29.77 17.75
C CYS A 220 5.72 28.66 18.51
N ILE A 221 5.44 27.52 17.87
CA ILE A 221 4.81 26.37 18.50
C ILE A 221 5.89 25.35 18.88
N SER A 222 5.89 24.96 20.15
CA SER A 222 6.70 23.87 20.69
C SER A 222 5.86 22.90 21.50
N TRP A 223 6.44 21.74 21.80
CA TRP A 223 5.81 20.75 22.65
C TRP A 223 6.79 20.08 23.60
N SER A 224 6.22 19.57 24.69
CA SER A 224 6.87 18.62 25.58
C SER A 224 6.10 17.32 25.61
N THR A 225 6.80 16.20 25.73
CA THR A 225 6.21 14.87 25.84
C THR A 225 6.21 14.35 27.28
N SER A 226 5.17 13.62 27.65
CA SER A 226 5.07 12.92 28.93
C SER A 226 4.37 11.57 28.77
N SER A 227 4.33 10.77 29.84
CA SER A 227 3.55 9.53 29.91
C SER A 227 3.82 8.52 28.78
N ALA A 228 5.03 8.52 28.21
CA ALA A 228 5.36 7.66 27.09
C ALA A 228 5.28 6.18 27.49
N GLN A 229 4.58 5.37 26.69
CA GLN A 229 4.48 3.92 26.84
C GLN A 229 4.88 3.23 25.55
N GLY A 230 5.64 2.14 25.66
CA GLY A 230 6.10 1.37 24.49
C GLY A 230 7.14 2.09 23.63
N GLY A 231 7.81 3.12 24.16
CA GLY A 231 8.81 3.90 23.46
C GLY A 231 9.22 5.18 24.20
N THR A 232 9.83 6.09 23.46
CA THR A 232 10.40 7.34 23.97
C THR A 232 9.78 8.55 23.27
N GLY A 233 9.24 9.48 24.05
CA GLY A 233 8.80 10.79 23.58
C GLY A 233 9.97 11.75 23.35
N SER A 234 9.85 12.64 22.38
CA SER A 234 10.83 13.67 22.06
C SER A 234 10.18 15.05 22.10
N ASN A 235 10.74 15.95 22.90
CA ASN A 235 10.34 17.36 22.91
C ASN A 235 10.81 18.04 21.61
N GLY A 236 10.12 19.08 21.17
CA GLY A 236 10.51 19.75 19.94
C GLY A 236 9.78 21.06 19.66
N THR A 237 10.16 21.66 18.54
CA THR A 237 9.58 22.88 17.99
C THR A 237 9.11 22.59 16.57
N LEU A 238 7.95 23.14 16.21
CA LEU A 238 7.30 22.86 14.95
C LEU A 238 8.06 23.53 13.80
N SER A 239 8.36 22.72 12.79
CA SER A 239 9.03 23.16 11.56
C SER A 239 8.07 23.02 10.38
N SER A 240 8.18 23.92 9.41
CA SER A 240 7.48 23.81 8.12
C SER A 240 8.36 23.22 7.02
N THR A 241 9.67 23.08 7.26
CA THR A 241 10.64 22.61 6.27
C THR A 241 11.08 21.16 6.50
N SER A 242 10.85 20.62 7.69
CA SER A 242 11.28 19.28 8.09
C SER A 242 10.28 18.61 9.03
N TYR A 243 10.19 17.29 8.97
CA TYR A 243 9.52 16.51 10.00
C TYR A 243 10.39 16.44 11.25
N THR A 244 9.80 16.76 12.40
CA THR A 244 10.45 16.67 13.71
C THR A 244 9.86 15.50 14.47
N GLN A 245 10.72 14.63 15.00
CA GLN A 245 10.31 13.43 15.74
C GLN A 245 9.56 13.80 17.03
N VAL A 246 8.49 13.06 17.29
CA VAL A 246 7.62 13.22 18.46
C VAL A 246 7.70 11.99 19.34
N PHE A 247 7.72 10.81 18.72
CA PHE A 247 7.75 9.53 19.40
C PHE A 247 8.52 8.51 18.57
N GLN A 248 9.28 7.66 19.24
CA GLN A 248 9.83 6.45 18.65
C GLN A 248 9.52 5.27 19.57
N SER A 249 8.90 4.22 19.02
CA SER A 249 8.61 3.01 19.77
C SER A 249 9.87 2.22 20.10
N ASN A 250 9.73 1.23 20.98
CA ASN A 250 10.69 0.13 21.08
C ASN A 250 10.69 -0.70 19.77
N LEU A 251 11.73 -1.53 19.58
CA LEU A 251 11.77 -2.46 18.45
C LEU A 251 10.66 -3.51 18.57
N ASN A 252 10.13 -3.96 17.44
CA ASN A 252 9.02 -4.92 17.34
C ASN A 252 7.78 -4.49 18.16
N PRO A 253 7.28 -3.26 17.95
CA PRO A 253 6.18 -2.75 18.76
C PRO A 253 4.85 -3.41 18.35
N ALA A 254 3.99 -3.69 19.33
CA ALA A 254 2.58 -4.02 19.09
C ALA A 254 1.65 -2.81 19.34
N SER A 255 2.00 -1.98 20.33
CA SER A 255 1.26 -0.78 20.71
C SER A 255 2.17 0.22 21.43
N GLY A 256 1.76 1.48 21.50
CA GLY A 256 2.45 2.52 22.26
C GLY A 256 1.67 3.82 22.31
N SER A 257 2.09 4.73 23.19
CA SER A 257 1.46 6.05 23.32
C SER A 257 2.41 7.10 23.88
N VAL A 258 2.07 8.36 23.66
CA VAL A 258 2.73 9.52 24.28
C VAL A 258 1.75 10.66 24.45
N ASP A 259 1.85 11.36 25.58
CA ASP A 259 1.12 12.60 25.81
C ASP A 259 1.95 13.78 25.34
N ILE A 260 1.29 14.73 24.67
CA ILE A 260 1.89 15.95 24.15
C ILE A 260 1.23 17.15 24.81
N THR A 261 2.05 18.02 25.37
CA THR A 261 1.64 19.34 25.84
C THR A 261 2.15 20.40 24.87
N TRP A 262 1.23 21.09 24.20
CA TRP A 262 1.54 22.12 23.22
C TRP A 262 1.71 23.49 23.87
N THR A 263 2.63 24.28 23.33
CA THR A 263 2.91 25.64 23.79
C THR A 263 3.06 26.56 22.59
N LEU A 264 2.31 27.66 22.59
CA LEU A 264 2.52 28.79 21.70
C LEU A 264 3.29 29.86 22.47
N SER A 265 4.51 30.16 22.05
CA SER A 265 5.30 31.27 22.60
C SER A 265 4.79 32.62 22.09
N THR A 266 5.17 33.69 22.77
CA THR A 266 4.93 35.05 22.30
C THR A 266 5.77 35.33 21.06
N PRO A 267 5.15 35.56 19.88
CA PRO A 267 5.88 35.82 18.65
C PRO A 267 6.63 37.16 18.72
N PRO A 268 7.79 37.31 18.06
CA PRO A 268 8.56 38.56 18.07
C PRO A 268 7.79 39.79 17.54
N GLY A 269 6.85 39.56 16.60
CA GLY A 269 5.96 40.59 16.07
C GLY A 269 4.69 40.83 16.90
N GLY A 270 4.58 40.19 18.07
CA GLY A 270 3.40 40.17 18.90
C GLY A 270 2.34 39.14 18.47
N ILE A 271 1.37 38.93 19.36
CA ILE A 271 0.17 38.12 19.13
C ILE A 271 -1.04 38.90 19.60
N ARG A 272 -2.23 38.57 19.08
CA ARG A 272 -3.49 39.16 19.55
C ARG A 272 -4.26 38.14 20.37
N SER A 273 -5.14 38.62 21.24
CA SER A 273 -6.09 37.73 21.89
C SER A 273 -7.06 37.14 20.85
N GLY A 274 -7.46 35.90 21.06
CA GLY A 274 -8.35 35.17 20.16
C GLY A 274 -8.01 33.70 20.03
N VAL A 275 -8.73 33.03 19.13
CA VAL A 275 -8.61 31.60 18.88
C VAL A 275 -7.74 31.37 17.65
N TYR A 276 -6.74 30.51 17.80
CA TYR A 276 -5.84 30.10 16.73
C TYR A 276 -5.93 28.58 16.57
N SER A 277 -6.15 28.09 15.35
CA SER A 277 -6.17 26.66 15.07
C SER A 277 -5.10 26.32 14.03
N ILE A 278 -4.38 25.23 14.28
CA ILE A 278 -3.36 24.73 13.37
C ILE A 278 -3.63 23.28 13.00
N ALA A 279 -3.51 22.99 11.70
CA ALA A 279 -3.39 21.64 11.18
C ALA A 279 -1.91 21.27 11.10
N VAL A 280 -1.60 20.03 11.49
CA VAL A 280 -0.25 19.47 11.43
C VAL A 280 -0.28 18.24 10.54
N HIS A 281 0.80 18.04 9.78
CA HIS A 281 0.97 16.85 8.99
C HIS A 281 1.76 15.82 9.79
N TRP A 282 1.20 14.62 9.93
CA TRP A 282 1.82 13.51 10.62
C TRP A 282 2.54 12.61 9.62
N GLU A 283 3.75 12.18 9.97
CA GLU A 283 4.50 11.17 9.24
C GLU A 283 4.73 9.96 10.13
N LEU A 284 4.37 8.79 9.62
CA LEU A 284 4.67 7.50 10.23
C LEU A 284 5.71 6.80 9.39
N ARG A 285 6.78 6.30 10.02
CA ARG A 285 7.78 5.47 9.36
C ARG A 285 8.09 4.26 10.21
N SER A 286 8.20 3.11 9.57
CA SER A 286 8.97 2.00 10.13
C SER A 286 10.45 2.30 9.92
N VAL A 287 11.23 2.24 11.00
CA VAL A 287 12.65 2.57 10.99
C VAL A 287 13.47 1.42 11.56
N ALA A 288 14.53 1.06 10.86
CA ALA A 288 15.54 0.15 11.38
C ALA A 288 16.33 0.81 12.53
N PRO A 289 17.00 0.04 13.39
CA PRO A 289 17.81 0.54 14.51
C PRO A 289 18.93 1.51 14.11
#